data_AF-A0A972KZE6-F1
#
_entry.id   AF-A0A972KZE6-F1
#
_cell.length_a   1.000
_cell.length_b   1.000
_cell.length_c   1.000
_cell.angle_alpha   90.00
_cell.angle_beta   90.00
_cell.angle_gamma   90.00
#
_symmetry.space_group_name_H-M   'P 1'
#
loop_
_entity.id
_entity.type
_entity.pdbx_description
1 polymer ?
#
loop_
_entity_poly.entity_id
_entity_poly.type
_entity_poly.pdbx_seq_one_letter_code
_entity_poly.pdbx_strand_id
1 'polypeptide(L)'
;MKNIKTINNLIIFLLLGAITACGLSITPKVLLENDYLLNVYDTTHNRFGYVNLIGDTIIPSGKYSMCFTDTFITYAIVAKPSGFVAVDRQEKVMYKVFAFDNGPDYPKDGLLRMGLLR
;
A
#
# COMPACT_ATOMS: atom_id res chain seq x y z
N MET A 1 -50.14 -12.81 -35.45
CA MET A 1 -49.08 -11.79 -35.37
C MET A 1 -48.62 -11.41 -33.95
N LYS A 2 -48.92 -12.19 -32.89
CA LYS A 2 -48.49 -11.90 -31.50
C LYS A 2 -47.12 -12.49 -31.10
N ASN A 3 -46.45 -13.26 -31.97
CA ASN A 3 -45.24 -14.01 -31.59
C ASN A 3 -43.91 -13.29 -31.85
N ILE A 4 -43.81 -12.42 -32.86
CA ILE A 4 -42.51 -11.84 -33.25
C ILE A 4 -42.03 -10.79 -32.22
N LYS A 5 -42.94 -9.98 -31.67
CA LYS A 5 -42.59 -8.99 -30.63
C LYS A 5 -42.18 -9.64 -29.31
N THR A 6 -42.83 -10.73 -28.93
CA THR A 6 -42.53 -11.47 -27.70
C THR A 6 -41.18 -12.18 -27.78
N ILE A 7 -40.85 -12.76 -28.95
CA ILE A 7 -39.55 -13.38 -29.21
C ILE A 7 -38.44 -12.33 -29.23
N ASN A 8 -38.65 -11.15 -29.84
CA ASN A 8 -37.68 -10.07 -29.84
C ASN A 8 -37.42 -9.52 -28.43
N ASN A 9 -38.46 -9.38 -27.61
CA ASN A 9 -38.28 -8.97 -26.21
C ASN A 9 -37.54 -10.03 -25.39
N LEU A 10 -37.78 -11.31 -25.64
CA LEU A 10 -37.09 -12.41 -24.94
C LEU A 10 -35.60 -12.47 -25.29
N ILE A 11 -35.25 -12.21 -26.55
CA ILE A 11 -33.84 -12.14 -27.01
C ILE A 11 -33.12 -10.94 -26.37
N ILE A 12 -33.79 -9.79 -26.24
CA ILE A 12 -33.24 -8.60 -25.57
C ILE A 12 -32.96 -8.87 -24.08
N PHE A 13 -33.85 -9.57 -23.37
CA PHE A 13 -33.63 -9.95 -21.97
C PHE A 13 -32.47 -10.94 -21.79
N LEU A 14 -32.28 -11.88 -22.72
CA LEU A 14 -31.14 -12.81 -22.72
C LEU A 14 -29.81 -12.13 -23.03
N LEU A 15 -29.80 -11.12 -23.91
CA LEU A 15 -28.61 -10.33 -24.22
C LEU A 15 -28.22 -9.38 -23.07
N LEU A 16 -29.19 -8.78 -22.37
CA LEU A 16 -28.91 -7.99 -21.16
C LEU A 16 -28.44 -8.86 -19.98
N GLY A 17 -29.01 -10.06 -19.81
CA GLY A 17 -28.59 -11.01 -18.77
C GLY A 17 -27.22 -11.64 -19.01
N ALA A 18 -26.76 -11.71 -20.26
CA ALA A 18 -25.42 -12.19 -20.59
C ALA A 18 -24.31 -11.17 -20.24
N ILE A 19 -24.64 -9.87 -20.21
CA ILE A 19 -23.68 -8.81 -19.82
C ILE A 19 -23.47 -8.79 -18.30
N THR A 20 -24.43 -9.27 -17.50
CA THR A 20 -24.28 -9.34 -16.04
C THR A 20 -23.65 -10.65 -15.54
N ALA A 21 -23.46 -11.64 -16.41
CA ALA A 21 -22.83 -12.92 -16.07
C ALA A 21 -21.34 -13.01 -16.48
N CYS A 22 -20.90 -12.16 -17.41
CA CYS A 22 -19.47 -11.97 -17.67
C CYS A 22 -19.05 -10.65 -17.04
N GLY A 23 -18.69 -10.70 -15.75
CA GLY A 23 -17.84 -9.68 -15.16
C GLY A 23 -16.50 -9.69 -15.88
N LEU A 24 -16.43 -9.04 -17.04
CA LEU A 24 -15.18 -8.69 -17.68
C LEU A 24 -14.56 -7.60 -16.82
N SER A 25 -13.92 -8.01 -15.73
CA SER A 25 -12.98 -7.18 -15.03
C SER A 25 -11.91 -6.84 -16.06
N ILE A 26 -11.99 -5.65 -16.65
CA ILE A 26 -10.81 -4.99 -17.19
C ILE A 26 -9.95 -4.70 -15.96
N THR A 27 -9.30 -5.75 -15.44
CA THR A 27 -8.19 -5.53 -14.53
C THR A 27 -7.15 -4.82 -15.39
N PRO A 28 -6.66 -3.65 -14.96
CA PRO A 28 -5.69 -2.89 -15.71
C PRO A 28 -4.41 -3.71 -15.71
N LYS A 29 -4.24 -4.58 -16.72
CA LYS A 29 -3.04 -5.37 -16.95
C LYS A 29 -1.79 -4.49 -17.04
N VAL A 30 -1.97 -3.19 -17.31
CA VAL A 30 -0.96 -2.13 -17.34
C VAL A 30 -0.48 -1.69 -15.94
N LEU A 31 -1.26 -1.90 -14.87
CA LEU A 31 -0.82 -1.61 -13.48
C LEU A 31 -0.06 -2.78 -12.84
N LEU A 32 0.00 -3.93 -13.50
CA LEU A 32 0.61 -5.15 -12.97
C LEU A 32 2.15 -5.14 -13.04
N GLU A 33 2.77 -4.12 -13.64
CA GLU A 33 4.23 -4.07 -13.77
C GLU A 33 4.92 -3.61 -12.47
N ASN A 34 4.20 -2.95 -11.56
CA ASN A 34 4.75 -2.40 -10.33
C ASN A 34 3.81 -2.59 -9.12
N ASP A 35 3.87 -3.75 -8.45
CA ASP A 35 3.11 -4.04 -7.21
C ASP A 35 3.89 -3.63 -5.96
N TYR A 36 4.11 -2.33 -5.76
CA TYR A 36 4.65 -1.79 -4.52
C TYR A 36 3.64 -0.89 -3.81
N LEU A 37 3.80 -0.77 -2.50
CA LEU A 37 3.02 0.19 -1.72
C LEU A 37 3.85 1.43 -1.44
N LEU A 38 3.20 2.59 -1.43
CA LEU A 38 3.79 3.87 -1.07
C LEU A 38 3.35 4.24 0.34
N ASN A 39 4.32 4.66 1.17
CA ASN A 39 4.04 5.23 2.47
C ASN A 39 3.28 6.55 2.28
N VAL A 40 2.22 6.74 3.05
CA VAL A 40 1.44 7.97 3.07
C VAL A 40 1.36 8.51 4.48
N TYR A 41 1.43 9.84 4.59
CA TYR A 41 1.30 10.56 5.85
C TYR A 41 0.01 11.36 5.87
N ASP A 42 -0.90 10.98 6.76
CA ASP A 42 -2.11 11.75 7.07
C ASP A 42 -1.73 12.91 7.99
N THR A 43 -1.67 14.10 7.41
CA THR A 43 -1.34 15.35 8.11
C THR A 43 -2.42 15.79 9.10
N THR A 44 -3.66 15.32 8.95
CA THR A 44 -4.78 15.69 9.83
C THR A 44 -4.70 14.95 11.16
N HIS A 45 -4.34 13.67 11.12
CA HIS A 45 -4.28 12.82 12.30
C HIS A 45 -2.86 12.45 12.74
N ASN A 46 -1.84 12.93 12.03
CA ASN A 46 -0.42 12.62 12.24
C ASN A 46 -0.16 11.11 12.24
N ARG A 47 -0.53 10.43 11.15
CA ARG A 47 -0.50 8.95 11.04
C ARG A 47 0.12 8.49 9.72
N PHE A 48 0.75 7.33 9.76
CA PHE A 48 1.37 6.69 8.59
C PHE A 48 0.57 5.46 8.13
N GLY A 49 0.53 5.21 6.84
CA GLY A 49 -0.09 4.03 6.23
C GLY A 49 0.58 3.67 4.90
N TYR A 50 0.06 2.66 4.21
CA TYR A 50 0.54 2.29 2.87
C TYR A 50 -0.61 2.16 1.88
N VAL A 51 -0.44 2.76 0.71
CA VAL A 51 -1.39 2.70 -0.41
C VAL A 51 -0.76 1.99 -1.60
N ASN A 52 -1.58 1.34 -2.42
CA ASN A 52 -1.13 0.85 -3.72
C ASN A 52 -1.01 2.00 -4.75
N LEU A 53 -0.59 1.69 -5.97
CA LEU A 53 -0.42 2.68 -7.04
C LEU A 53 -1.68 3.38 -7.51
N ILE A 54 -2.86 2.82 -7.24
CA ILE A 54 -4.14 3.46 -7.56
C ILE A 54 -4.72 4.25 -6.37
N GLY A 55 -4.00 4.30 -5.25
CA GLY A 55 -4.37 5.03 -4.05
C GLY A 55 -5.24 4.26 -3.07
N ASP A 56 -5.51 2.97 -3.29
CA ASP A 56 -6.23 2.16 -2.30
C ASP A 56 -5.36 1.96 -1.07
N THR A 57 -5.96 2.15 0.10
CA THR A 57 -5.30 1.88 1.37
C THR A 57 -5.18 0.38 1.59
N ILE A 58 -3.95 -0.13 1.59
CA ILE A 58 -3.63 -1.53 1.88
C ILE A 58 -3.29 -1.72 3.36
N ILE A 59 -2.55 -0.76 3.93
CA ILE A 59 -2.25 -0.71 5.37
C ILE A 59 -2.84 0.59 5.91
N PRO A 60 -3.89 0.51 6.77
CA PRO A 60 -4.56 1.70 7.30
C PRO A 60 -3.64 2.64 8.06
N SER A 61 -3.95 3.94 7.97
CA SER A 61 -3.21 4.97 8.69
C SER A 61 -3.30 4.76 10.21
N GLY A 62 -2.14 4.75 10.87
CA GLY A 62 -2.04 4.60 12.33
C GLY A 62 -2.02 3.14 12.81
N LYS A 63 -2.03 2.15 11.92
CA LYS A 63 -1.79 0.75 12.31
C LYS A 63 -0.41 0.57 12.93
N TYR A 64 0.59 1.25 12.38
CA TYR A 64 1.92 1.38 12.96
C TYR A 64 2.13 2.81 13.44
N SER A 65 2.86 2.98 14.54
CA SER A 65 3.18 4.32 15.05
C SER A 65 4.13 5.08 14.13
N MET A 66 4.92 4.36 13.34
CA MET A 66 5.80 4.91 12.31
C MET A 66 6.05 3.88 11.20
N CYS A 67 6.10 4.35 9.96
CA CYS A 67 6.51 3.59 8.78
C CYS A 67 7.81 4.19 8.26
N PHE A 68 8.93 3.44 8.33
CA PHE A 68 10.26 3.94 7.94
C PHE A 68 10.60 3.67 6.48
N THR A 69 9.93 2.69 5.87
CA THR A 69 10.13 2.34 4.47
C THR A 69 9.19 3.18 3.61
N ASP A 70 9.74 4.00 2.72
CA ASP A 70 8.96 4.82 1.80
C ASP A 70 8.24 3.97 0.75
N THR A 71 8.99 3.12 0.04
CA THR A 71 8.46 2.23 -1.00
C THR A 71 8.54 0.78 -0.55
N PHE A 72 7.38 0.18 -0.26
CA PHE A 72 7.24 -1.18 0.26
C PHE A 72 7.08 -2.18 -0.90
N ILE A 73 8.22 -2.71 -1.36
CA ILE A 73 8.28 -3.75 -2.40
C ILE A 73 8.13 -5.14 -1.78
N THR A 74 9.09 -5.57 -0.96
CA THR A 74 9.15 -6.93 -0.39
C THR A 74 8.87 -6.96 1.12
N TYR A 75 9.47 -6.04 1.87
CA TYR A 75 9.23 -5.84 3.29
C TYR A 75 9.29 -4.35 3.63
N ALA A 76 8.70 -3.98 4.77
CA ALA A 76 8.79 -2.66 5.35
C ALA A 76 9.30 -2.70 6.77
N ILE A 77 10.05 -1.68 7.16
CA ILE A 77 10.45 -1.43 8.54
C ILE A 77 9.39 -0.53 9.18
N VAL A 78 8.81 -0.99 10.27
CA VAL A 78 7.72 -0.31 10.97
C VAL A 78 7.95 -0.31 12.47
N ALA A 79 7.41 0.70 13.17
CA ALA A 79 7.41 0.75 14.62
C ALA A 79 6.18 0.05 15.20
N LYS A 80 6.43 -0.86 16.15
CA LYS A 80 5.45 -1.47 17.04
C LYS A 80 5.79 -1.10 18.49
N PRO A 81 4.88 -1.31 19.46
CA PRO A 81 5.18 -1.10 20.88
C PRO A 81 6.41 -1.87 21.39
N SER A 82 6.77 -2.99 20.74
CA SER A 82 7.93 -3.82 21.09
C SER A 82 9.25 -3.40 20.41
N GLY A 83 9.25 -2.28 19.69
CA GLY A 83 10.40 -1.76 18.93
C GLY A 83 10.19 -1.82 17.41
N PHE A 84 11.29 -1.80 16.67
CA PHE A 84 11.26 -1.80 15.22
C PHE A 84 11.29 -3.23 14.68
N VAL A 85 10.47 -3.50 13.66
CA VAL A 85 10.39 -4.82 13.02
C VAL A 85 10.33 -4.67 11.51
N ALA A 86 10.87 -5.66 10.80
CA ALA A 86 10.59 -5.86 9.38
C ALA A 86 9.33 -6.72 9.24
N VAL A 87 8.39 -6.27 8.41
CA VAL A 87 7.16 -7.00 8.07
C VAL A 87 7.08 -7.27 6.58
N ASP A 88 6.63 -8.46 6.19
CA ASP A 88 6.33 -8.79 4.79
C ASP A 88 4.98 -8.22 4.32
N ARG A 89 4.62 -8.47 3.06
CA ARG A 89 3.36 -8.00 2.45
C ARG A 89 2.09 -8.56 3.10
N GLN A 90 2.20 -9.60 3.93
CA GLN A 90 1.11 -10.14 4.74
C GLN A 90 1.18 -9.64 6.19
N GLU A 91 2.04 -8.66 6.45
CA GLU A 91 2.31 -8.04 7.74
C GLU A 91 2.85 -9.01 8.82
N LYS A 92 3.40 -10.15 8.39
CA LYS A 92 4.10 -11.08 9.26
C LYS A 92 5.45 -10.49 9.62
N VAL A 93 5.76 -10.50 10.91
CA VAL A 93 7.07 -10.08 11.42
C VAL A 93 8.12 -11.08 10.97
N MET A 94 9.09 -10.61 10.19
CA MET A 94 10.21 -11.42 9.71
C MET A 94 11.36 -11.43 10.72
N TYR A 95 11.74 -10.26 11.23
CA TYR A 95 12.79 -10.07 12.22
C TYR A 95 12.65 -8.72 12.93
N LYS A 96 13.30 -8.61 14.10
CA LYS A 96 13.47 -7.33 14.80
C LYS A 96 14.58 -6.53 14.13
N VAL A 97 14.37 -5.23 14.01
CA VAL A 97 15.38 -4.28 13.55
C VAL A 97 15.98 -3.62 14.77
N PHE A 98 17.28 -3.75 14.94
CA PHE A 98 18.00 -3.06 16.00
C PHE A 98 18.26 -1.64 15.54
N ALA A 99 17.68 -0.65 16.22
CA ALA A 99 18.09 0.73 16.01
C ALA A 99 19.46 0.93 16.63
N PHE A 100 20.37 1.46 15.83
CA PHE A 100 21.66 1.91 16.28
C PHE A 100 21.76 3.41 16.01
N ASP A 101 22.25 4.16 17.00
CA ASP A 101 22.46 5.59 16.88
C ASP A 101 23.74 5.84 16.07
N ASN A 102 23.58 6.06 14.77
CA ASN A 102 24.62 6.55 13.87
C ASN A 102 24.50 8.07 13.66
N GLY A 103 23.83 8.77 14.57
CA GLY A 103 23.76 10.22 14.53
C GLY A 103 25.15 10.87 14.57
N PRO A 104 25.24 12.16 14.24
CA PRO A 104 26.49 12.90 14.39
C PRO A 104 27.00 12.78 15.82
N ASP A 105 28.33 12.78 15.99
CA ASP A 105 28.96 12.77 17.30
C ASP A 105 28.33 13.86 18.18
N TYR A 106 27.92 13.48 19.40
CA TYR A 106 27.38 14.42 20.36
C TYR A 106 28.38 15.58 20.58
N PRO A 107 27.90 16.83 20.70
CA PRO A 107 28.78 17.96 20.99
C PRO A 107 29.67 17.68 22.19
N LYS A 108 30.96 17.98 22.04
CA LYS A 108 31.95 17.84 23.12
C LYS A 108 32.87 19.06 23.11
N ASP A 109 33.15 19.59 24.29
CA ASP A 109 34.00 20.77 24.49
C ASP A 109 33.52 22.03 23.72
N GLY A 110 32.20 22.18 23.56
CA GLY A 110 31.60 23.30 22.81
C GLY A 110 31.75 23.20 21.28
N LEU A 111 32.23 22.07 20.78
CA LEU A 111 32.44 21.80 19.35
C LEU A 111 31.55 20.64 18.88
N LEU A 112 31.14 20.69 17.62
CA LEU A 112 30.37 19.63 16.97
C LEU A 112 31.17 19.09 15.77
N ARG A 113 31.26 17.76 15.65
CA ARG A 113 31.92 17.13 14.51
C ARG A 113 30.90 16.89 13.39
N MET A 114 31.07 17.61 12.28
CA MET A 114 30.33 17.37 11.05
C MET A 114 31.12 16.41 10.15
N GLY A 115 30.55 15.24 9.85
CA GLY A 115 31.09 14.37 8.80
C GLY A 115 30.64 14.87 7.42
N LEU A 116 31.58 15.14 6.50
CA LEU A 116 31.25 15.33 5.09
C LEU A 116 30.98 13.95 4.47
N LEU A 117 29.71 13.66 4.15
CA LEU A 117 29.36 12.55 3.27
C LEU A 117 29.71 12.99 1.83
N ARG A 118 30.53 12.18 1.14
CA ARG A 118 30.85 12.39 -0.29
C ARG A 118 29.77 11.82 -1.17
#